data_AF-A0A7V9V090-F1
#
_entry.id   AF-A0A7V9V090-F1
#
_cell.length_a   1.000
_cell.length_b   1.000
_cell.length_c   1.000
_cell.angle_alpha   90.00
_cell.angle_beta   90.00
_cell.angle_gamma   90.00
#
_symmetry.space_group_name_H-M   'P 1'
#
loop_
_entity.id
_entity.type
_entity.pdbx_description
1 polymer ?
#
loop_
_entity_poly.entity_id
_entity_poly.type
_entity_poly.pdbx_seq_one_letter_code
_entity_poly.pdbx_strand_id
1 'polypeptide(L)'
;MPIPRKGKVRSGADFTVATDDAARIADQVVPMIERAVGVQWYESVGNDADLAALALCQLRRSRSGLRGGPEHGDAAVREALQDVDPGAVAWIASRAISYMDENGYPELLGPYLDDE
;
A
#
# COMPACT_ATOMS: atom_id res chain seq x y z
N MET A 1 2.90 30.74 10.19
CA MET A 1 4.26 30.43 10.69
C MET A 1 4.60 28.99 10.30
N PRO A 2 5.73 28.71 9.63
CA PRO A 2 6.14 27.34 9.39
C PRO A 2 6.83 26.76 10.64
N ILE A 3 6.43 25.56 11.04
CA ILE A 3 7.03 24.81 12.14
C ILE A 3 8.34 24.17 11.63
N PRO A 4 9.49 24.39 12.29
CA PRO A 4 10.74 23.76 11.86
C PRO A 4 10.72 22.27 12.21
N ARG A 5 10.75 21.40 11.19
CA ARG A 5 11.00 19.96 11.39
C ARG A 5 12.49 19.75 11.66
N LYS A 6 12.84 19.49 12.92
CA LYS A 6 14.15 18.95 13.30
C LYS A 6 14.23 17.51 12.76
N GLY A 7 14.79 17.36 11.57
CA GLY A 7 15.07 16.05 10.98
C GLY A 7 16.02 15.29 11.91
N LYS A 8 15.50 14.26 12.59
CA LYS A 8 16.34 13.28 13.28
C LYS A 8 17.07 12.53 12.17
N VAL A 9 18.38 12.74 12.04
CA VAL A 9 19.22 11.95 11.13
C VAL A 9 19.04 10.49 11.57
N ARG A 10 18.37 9.68 10.74
CA ARG A 10 18.23 8.24 11.00
C ARG A 10 19.63 7.65 11.06
N SER A 11 19.92 6.87 12.09
CA SER A 11 21.23 6.22 12.20
C SER A 11 21.39 5.17 11.10
N GLY A 12 22.62 4.79 10.78
CA GLY A 12 22.89 3.72 9.80
C GLY A 12 22.19 2.41 10.16
N ALA A 13 22.09 2.09 11.45
CA ALA A 13 21.37 0.90 11.93
C ALA A 13 19.84 0.99 11.69
N ASP A 14 19.22 2.15 11.92
CA ASP A 14 17.78 2.37 11.66
C ASP A 14 17.47 2.26 10.16
N PHE A 15 18.40 2.71 9.31
CA PHE A 15 18.27 2.62 7.86
C PHE A 15 18.41 1.17 7.38
N THR A 16 19.37 0.40 7.91
CA THR A 16 19.53 -1.03 7.58
C THR A 16 18.30 -1.84 7.98
N VAL A 17 17.77 -1.67 9.20
CA VAL A 17 16.56 -2.38 9.66
C VAL A 17 15.33 -2.04 8.80
N ALA A 18 15.15 -0.76 8.44
CA ALA A 18 14.07 -0.34 7.55
C ALA A 18 14.21 -0.91 6.13
N THR A 19 15.44 -1.10 5.66
CA THR A 19 15.75 -1.69 4.35
C THR A 19 15.45 -3.19 4.34
N ASP A 20 15.89 -3.90 5.38
CA ASP A 20 15.65 -5.34 5.55
C ASP A 20 14.15 -5.65 5.68
N ASP A 21 13.40 -4.82 6.42
CA ASP A 21 11.94 -4.94 6.49
C ASP A 21 11.27 -4.69 5.14
N ALA A 22 11.76 -3.72 4.35
CA ALA A 22 11.22 -3.47 3.02
C ALA A 22 11.42 -4.66 2.07
N ALA A 23 12.61 -5.27 2.11
CA ALA A 23 12.94 -6.44 1.29
C ALA A 23 12.11 -7.65 1.71
N ARG A 24 12.03 -7.92 3.02
CA ARG A 24 11.21 -9.02 3.56
C ARG A 24 9.74 -8.89 3.18
N ILE A 25 9.18 -7.68 3.25
CA ILE A 25 7.79 -7.45 2.83
C ILE A 25 7.64 -7.68 1.33
N ALA A 26 8.58 -7.21 0.51
CA ALA A 26 8.54 -7.42 -0.94
C ALA A 26 8.54 -8.92 -1.31
N ASP A 27 9.33 -9.74 -0.63
CA ASP A 27 9.38 -11.19 -0.88
C ASP A 27 8.09 -11.91 -0.45
N GLN A 28 7.37 -11.35 0.53
CA GLN A 28 6.18 -11.99 1.11
C GLN A 28 4.86 -11.51 0.48
N VAL A 29 4.85 -10.33 -0.14
CA VAL A 29 3.60 -9.70 -0.57
C VAL A 29 2.91 -10.46 -1.71
N VAL A 30 3.67 -11.03 -2.65
CA VAL A 30 3.15 -11.80 -3.79
C VAL A 30 2.32 -13.01 -3.31
N PRO A 31 2.87 -13.96 -2.52
CA PRO A 31 2.08 -15.09 -2.04
C PRO A 31 0.95 -14.68 -1.09
N MET A 32 1.02 -13.52 -0.44
CA MET A 32 -0.10 -13.00 0.37
C MET A 32 -1.27 -12.55 -0.52
N ILE A 33 -0.98 -11.87 -1.63
CA ILE A 33 -2.00 -11.45 -2.61
C ILE A 33 -2.68 -12.66 -3.23
N GLU A 34 -1.92 -13.70 -3.59
CA GLU A 34 -2.49 -14.92 -4.17
C GLU A 34 -3.44 -15.65 -3.22
N ARG A 35 -3.14 -15.69 -1.92
CA ARG A 35 -4.04 -16.28 -0.90
C ARG A 35 -5.33 -15.47 -0.71
N ALA A 36 -5.32 -14.18 -1.00
CA ALA A 36 -6.50 -13.33 -0.83
C ALA A 36 -7.61 -13.61 -1.86
N VAL A 37 -7.31 -14.31 -2.96
CA VAL A 37 -8.27 -14.56 -4.04
C VAL A 37 -9.48 -15.36 -3.52
N GLY A 38 -10.68 -14.82 -3.77
CA GLY A 38 -11.94 -15.43 -3.34
C GLY A 38 -12.33 -15.13 -1.89
N VAL A 39 -11.43 -14.60 -1.07
CA VAL A 39 -11.69 -14.24 0.33
C VAL A 39 -12.53 -12.97 0.41
N GLN A 40 -13.68 -13.06 1.07
CA GLN A 40 -14.60 -11.93 1.25
C GLN A 40 -14.16 -11.05 2.43
N TRP A 41 -14.28 -9.73 2.26
CA TRP A 41 -13.81 -8.75 3.26
C TRP A 41 -14.56 -8.78 4.58
N TYR A 42 -15.88 -8.93 4.53
CA TYR A 42 -16.75 -8.72 5.68
C TYR A 42 -17.02 -10.00 6.46
N GLU A 43 -16.45 -11.14 6.05
CA GLU A 43 -16.63 -12.41 6.76
C GLU A 43 -15.91 -12.40 8.11
N SER A 44 -14.66 -11.91 8.13
CA SER A 44 -13.87 -11.83 9.35
C SER A 44 -12.73 -10.82 9.22
N VAL A 45 -12.40 -10.15 10.33
CA VAL A 45 -11.25 -9.23 10.41
C VAL A 45 -9.95 -10.04 10.49
N GLY A 46 -8.93 -9.59 9.76
CA GLY A 46 -7.61 -10.22 9.71
C GLY A 46 -7.55 -11.39 8.73
N ASN A 47 -8.45 -11.44 7.76
CA ASN A 47 -8.45 -12.44 6.71
C ASN A 47 -7.27 -12.22 5.73
N ASP A 48 -7.05 -13.14 4.78
CA ASP A 48 -5.93 -13.04 3.83
C ASP A 48 -5.99 -11.76 2.97
N ALA A 49 -7.19 -11.23 2.67
CA ALA A 49 -7.33 -9.97 1.95
C ALA A 49 -6.90 -8.76 2.80
N ASP A 50 -7.23 -8.73 4.09
CA ASP A 50 -6.76 -7.70 5.02
C ASP A 50 -5.23 -7.72 5.15
N LEU A 51 -4.67 -8.92 5.28
CA LEU A 51 -3.23 -9.12 5.41
C LEU A 51 -2.49 -8.70 4.14
N ALA A 52 -2.99 -9.05 2.96
CA ALA A 52 -2.44 -8.64 1.68
C ALA A 52 -2.50 -7.11 1.50
N ALA A 53 -3.64 -6.49 1.80
CA ALA A 53 -3.79 -5.03 1.74
C ALA A 53 -2.84 -4.31 2.71
N LEU A 54 -2.70 -4.82 3.93
CA LEU A 54 -1.76 -4.30 4.93
C LEU A 54 -0.32 -4.40 4.43
N ALA A 55 0.08 -5.54 3.89
CA ALA A 55 1.43 -5.76 3.36
C ALA A 55 1.75 -4.80 2.20
N LEU A 56 0.83 -4.62 1.25
CA LEU A 56 0.96 -3.63 0.17
C LEU A 56 1.10 -2.20 0.70
N CYS A 57 0.30 -1.82 1.70
CA CYS A 57 0.39 -0.49 2.33
C CYS A 57 1.72 -0.29 3.08
N GLN A 58 2.25 -1.34 3.71
CA GLN A 58 3.55 -1.31 4.39
C GLN A 58 4.70 -1.23 3.38
N LEU A 59 4.65 -2.01 2.30
CA LEU A 59 5.62 -1.98 1.20
C LEU A 59 5.72 -0.57 0.62
N ARG A 60 4.56 0.02 0.27
CA ARG A 60 4.47 1.38 -0.25
C ARG A 60 5.15 2.38 0.69
N ARG A 61 4.75 2.41 1.97
CA ARG A 61 5.29 3.34 2.97
C ARG A 61 6.79 3.15 3.19
N SER A 62 7.23 1.90 3.26
CA SER A 62 8.63 1.56 3.46
C SER A 62 9.48 2.06 2.30
N ARG A 63 9.07 1.78 1.05
CA ARG A 63 9.83 2.18 -0.14
C ARG A 63 9.78 3.68 -0.39
N SER A 64 8.66 4.35 -0.09
CA SER A 64 8.61 5.81 -0.08
C SER A 64 9.54 6.42 0.97
N GLY A 65 9.56 5.86 2.18
CA GLY A 65 10.38 6.35 3.28
C GLY A 65 11.88 6.07 3.10
N LEU A 66 12.24 5.00 2.39
CA LEU A 66 13.61 4.60 2.10
C LEU A 66 14.22 5.42 0.96
N ARG A 67 13.45 5.67 -0.10
CA ARG A 67 13.93 6.37 -1.30
C ARG A 67 13.54 7.84 -1.39
N GLY A 68 12.72 8.33 -0.45
CA GLY A 68 12.48 9.76 -0.27
C GLY A 68 11.33 10.35 -1.09
N GLY A 69 10.33 9.55 -1.47
CA GLY A 69 9.18 10.06 -2.23
C GLY A 69 8.06 9.04 -2.46
N PRO A 70 6.79 9.48 -2.58
CA PRO A 70 5.64 8.59 -2.79
C PRO A 70 5.79 7.70 -4.04
N GLU A 71 6.37 8.22 -5.12
CA GLU A 71 6.57 7.53 -6.40
C GLU A 71 7.38 6.23 -6.27
N HIS A 72 8.30 6.16 -5.31
CA HIS A 72 9.07 4.95 -5.04
C HIS A 72 8.25 3.88 -4.31
N GLY A 73 7.29 4.29 -3.50
CA GLY A 73 6.30 3.38 -2.92
C GLY A 73 5.37 2.83 -3.97
N ASP A 74 4.86 3.71 -4.84
CA ASP A 74 3.94 3.34 -5.92
C ASP A 74 4.62 2.44 -6.96
N ALA A 75 5.90 2.68 -7.25
CA ALA A 75 6.71 1.79 -8.09
C ALA A 75 6.86 0.39 -7.47
N ALA A 76 7.18 0.30 -6.19
CA ALA A 76 7.35 -0.99 -5.52
C ALA A 76 6.05 -1.81 -5.44
N VAL A 77 4.91 -1.14 -5.22
CA VAL A 77 3.60 -1.81 -5.29
C VAL A 77 3.32 -2.30 -6.70
N ARG A 78 3.61 -1.50 -7.73
CA ARG A 78 3.44 -1.93 -9.13
C ARG A 78 4.34 -3.11 -9.48
N GLU A 79 5.59 -3.10 -9.07
CA GLU A 79 6.53 -4.21 -9.25
C GLU A 79 5.96 -5.49 -8.61
N ALA A 80 5.52 -5.43 -7.36
CA ALA A 80 4.89 -6.59 -6.70
C ALA A 80 3.61 -7.08 -7.41
N LEU A 81 2.81 -6.16 -7.95
CA LEU A 81 1.59 -6.50 -8.69
C LEU A 81 1.85 -7.07 -10.09
N GLN A 82 3.06 -6.91 -10.65
CA GLN A 82 3.45 -7.50 -11.93
C GLN A 82 3.74 -9.00 -11.82
N ASP A 83 4.10 -9.47 -10.61
CA ASP A 83 4.49 -10.86 -10.35
C ASP A 83 3.32 -11.75 -9.87
N VAL A 84 2.10 -11.20 -9.78
CA VAL A 84 0.89 -11.93 -9.38
C VAL A 84 -0.02 -12.22 -10.57
N ASP A 85 -0.86 -13.25 -10.42
CA ASP A 85 -1.90 -13.54 -11.41
C ASP A 85 -2.83 -12.32 -11.65
N PRO A 86 -3.20 -11.99 -12.90
CA PRO A 86 -4.08 -10.86 -13.20
C PRO A 86 -5.45 -10.91 -12.50
N GLY A 87 -5.99 -12.10 -12.25
CA GLY A 87 -7.21 -12.28 -11.47
C GLY A 87 -7.04 -11.85 -10.01
N ALA A 88 -5.87 -12.10 -9.42
CA ALA A 88 -5.53 -11.61 -8.08
C ALA A 88 -5.37 -10.09 -8.04
N VAL A 89 -4.80 -9.49 -9.09
CA VAL A 89 -4.76 -8.02 -9.24
C VAL A 89 -6.17 -7.44 -9.29
N ALA A 90 -7.06 -8.01 -10.12
CA ALA A 90 -8.44 -7.57 -10.21
C ALA A 90 -9.17 -7.70 -8.86
N TRP A 91 -8.91 -8.78 -8.12
CA TRP A 91 -9.45 -8.99 -6.78
C TRP A 91 -9.05 -7.87 -5.84
N ILE A 92 -7.74 -7.62 -5.67
CA ILE A 92 -7.23 -6.54 -4.80
C ILE A 92 -7.70 -5.15 -5.27
N ALA A 93 -7.72 -4.90 -6.58
CA ALA A 93 -8.19 -3.63 -7.14
C ALA A 93 -9.67 -3.37 -6.81
N SER A 94 -10.53 -4.38 -6.92
CA SER A 94 -11.93 -4.26 -6.51
C SER A 94 -12.05 -3.87 -5.03
N ARG A 95 -11.16 -4.38 -4.17
CA ARG A 95 -11.13 -4.03 -2.75
C ARG A 95 -10.69 -2.60 -2.51
N ALA A 96 -9.68 -2.13 -3.23
CA ALA A 96 -9.22 -0.75 -3.15
C ALA A 96 -10.34 0.22 -3.56
N ILE A 97 -11.11 -0.11 -4.60
CA ILE A 97 -12.27 0.68 -5.03
C ILE A 97 -13.35 0.71 -3.94
N SER A 98 -13.74 -0.44 -3.38
CA SER A 98 -14.71 -0.47 -2.27
C SER A 98 -14.26 0.39 -1.09
N TYR A 99 -12.98 0.28 -0.70
CA TYR A 99 -12.45 1.09 0.40
C TYR A 99 -12.50 2.60 0.09
N MET A 100 -12.14 3.00 -1.14
CA MET A 100 -12.21 4.41 -1.54
C MET A 100 -13.64 4.95 -1.50
N ASP A 101 -14.61 4.19 -2.01
CA ASP A 101 -16.04 4.51 -1.97
C ASP A 101 -16.54 4.67 -0.53
N GLU A 102 -16.27 3.68 0.33
CA GLU A 102 -16.68 3.68 1.74
C GLU A 102 -16.05 4.80 2.58
N ASN A 103 -14.88 5.30 2.17
CA ASN A 103 -14.16 6.36 2.87
C ASN A 103 -14.39 7.75 2.23
N GLY A 104 -15.40 7.87 1.36
CA GLY A 104 -15.88 9.15 0.85
C GLY A 104 -15.00 9.75 -0.24
N TYR A 105 -14.13 8.96 -0.89
CA TYR A 105 -13.27 9.47 -1.96
C TYR A 105 -14.08 10.10 -3.10
N PRO A 106 -15.17 9.48 -3.61
CA PRO A 106 -15.97 10.09 -4.67
C PRO A 106 -16.55 11.46 -4.27
N GLU A 107 -17.06 11.59 -3.04
CA GLU A 107 -17.65 12.82 -2.52
C GLU A 107 -16.61 13.94 -2.36
N LEU A 108 -15.36 13.57 -2.03
CA LEU A 108 -14.25 14.53 -1.98
C LEU A 108 -13.91 15.10 -3.36
N LEU A 109 -14.24 14.40 -4.46
CA LEU A 109 -14.00 14.90 -5.82
C LEU A 109 -15.08 15.87 -6.30
N GLY A 110 -16.33 15.76 -5.83
CA GLY A 110 -17.46 16.57 -6.29
C GLY A 110 -17.15 18.08 -6.46
N PRO A 111 -16.60 18.76 -5.43
CA PRO A 111 -16.26 20.18 -5.52
C PRO A 111 -15.23 20.57 -6.59
N TYR A 112 -14.49 19.60 -7.15
CA TYR A 112 -13.50 19.81 -8.20
C TYR A 112 -13.98 19.36 -9.58
N LEU A 113 -15.14 18.69 -9.65
CA LEU A 113 -15.75 18.17 -10.87
C LEU A 113 -16.93 19.05 -11.33
N ASP A 114 -17.51 19.84 -10.42
CA ASP A 114 -18.67 20.71 -10.69
C ASP A 114 -18.33 22.00 -11.49
N ASP A 115 -17.14 22.09 -12.09
CA ASP A 115 -16.66 23.24 -12.89
C ASP A 115 -16.77 23.02 -14.43
N GLU A 116 -17.56 22.05 -14.92
CA GLU A 116 -17.96 21.92 -16.35
C GLU A 116 -19.42 22.31 -16.63
#